data_AF-A0A482VIB7-F1
#
_entry.id   AF-A0A482VIB7-F1
#
_cell.length_a   1.000
_cell.length_b   1.000
_cell.length_c   1.000
_cell.angle_alpha   90.00
_cell.angle_beta   90.00
_cell.angle_gamma   90.00
#
_symmetry.space_group_name_H-M   'P 1'
#
loop_
_entity.id
_entity.type
_entity.pdbx_description
1 polymer ?
#
loop_
_entity_poly.entity_id
_entity_poly.type
_entity_poly.pdbx_seq_one_letter_code
_entity_poly.pdbx_strand_id
1 'polypeptide(L)'
;MGLIITIYYTTQDLPPISERNYVSTPSQLPLFFGTAVFAFEGIGLVLPLQNEMKDPQDFKKPLGVLNVGMSVVTVLYILIGSLSYLKYGEDIKGSVTLNLPESDILAQSVKLIISLGILLTYALQFYIAVEIMFPNIQNMLGPFKYPVFAELTFRSVLVLITYEARNMYCEGRKSKNGTQHGYFEPVFKRIFSKEALRGRGRKPSPPKVKNVSERPFMPPIGFKQHSCPGDYYGTFSGIIEAFGNKRTLKPPHKSEGRNLLSNPPKKGGPGYVDICLSRYPEHLYIETLIHIIKAYIGTGIFALGSGFKNSGILLGPILLIDIALINLHCQHLFMKACAKIAEKEKEQVFPSFGETVQYVFEDSSCQWLNKHSKTLGIFTNIFVVLAECGYCVTFFTFVSKHFTEVNIFI
;
A
#
# COMPACT_ATOMS: atom_id res chain seq x y z
N MET A 1 -14.92 -6.99 -16.26
CA MET A 1 -15.54 -8.33 -16.15
C MET A 1 -16.37 -8.50 -14.89
N GLY A 2 -15.81 -8.50 -13.68
CA GLY A 2 -16.60 -8.68 -12.43
C GLY A 2 -17.81 -7.75 -12.31
N LEU A 3 -17.62 -6.45 -12.56
CA LEU A 3 -18.70 -5.46 -12.56
C LEU A 3 -19.81 -5.74 -13.58
N ILE A 4 -19.46 -6.19 -14.80
CA ILE A 4 -20.43 -6.49 -15.85
C ILE A 4 -21.32 -7.67 -15.44
N ILE A 5 -20.71 -8.70 -14.85
CA ILE A 5 -21.45 -9.87 -14.38
C ILE A 5 -22.33 -9.50 -13.17
N THR A 6 -21.85 -8.63 -12.28
CA THR A 6 -22.67 -8.09 -11.20
C THR A 6 -23.90 -7.33 -11.73
N ILE A 7 -23.73 -6.49 -12.77
CA ILE A 7 -24.86 -5.82 -13.45
C ILE A 7 -25.82 -6.85 -14.05
N TYR A 8 -25.30 -7.90 -14.69
CA TYR A 8 -26.11 -8.95 -15.27
C TYR A 8 -27.03 -9.61 -14.22
N TYR A 9 -26.51 -9.97 -13.05
CA TYR A 9 -27.35 -10.55 -11.98
C TYR A 9 -28.28 -9.52 -11.33
N THR A 10 -27.88 -8.26 -11.18
CA THR A 10 -28.73 -7.25 -10.54
C THR A 10 -29.89 -6.79 -11.43
N THR A 11 -29.77 -6.95 -12.76
CA THR A 11 -30.81 -6.56 -13.72
C THR A 11 -31.85 -7.64 -14.01
N GLN A 12 -31.64 -8.87 -13.54
CA GLN A 12 -32.63 -9.95 -13.65
C GLN A 12 -33.74 -9.77 -12.63
N ASP A 13 -34.99 -10.07 -13.00
CA ASP A 13 -36.18 -10.06 -12.14
C ASP A 13 -36.25 -8.84 -11.21
N LEU A 14 -36.25 -7.65 -11.80
CA LEU A 14 -36.33 -6.39 -11.07
C LEU A 14 -37.76 -6.13 -10.56
N PRO A 15 -37.94 -5.86 -9.26
CA PRO A 15 -39.23 -5.44 -8.72
C PRO A 15 -39.58 -4.01 -9.17
N PRO A 16 -40.86 -3.62 -9.14
CA PRO A 16 -41.27 -2.26 -9.45
C PRO A 16 -40.68 -1.26 -8.44
N ILE A 17 -40.31 -0.07 -8.94
CA ILE A 17 -39.66 0.99 -8.15
C ILE A 17 -40.52 1.43 -6.95
N SER A 18 -41.84 1.31 -7.04
CA SER A 18 -42.79 1.66 -5.97
C SER A 18 -42.64 0.82 -4.71
N GLU A 19 -41.99 -0.34 -4.75
CA GLU A 19 -41.72 -1.19 -3.58
C GLU A 19 -40.51 -0.73 -2.76
N ARG A 20 -39.83 0.35 -3.16
CA ARG A 20 -38.62 0.84 -2.50
C ARG A 20 -38.86 2.18 -1.83
N ASN A 21 -38.10 2.42 -0.77
CA ASN A 21 -38.13 3.71 -0.09
C ASN A 21 -37.49 4.76 -0.99
N TYR A 22 -38.26 5.77 -1.37
CA TYR A 22 -37.76 6.91 -2.16
C TYR A 22 -36.77 7.75 -1.34
N VAL A 23 -37.08 7.91 -0.06
CA VAL A 23 -36.29 8.65 0.93
C VAL A 23 -36.24 7.81 2.20
N SER A 24 -35.04 7.54 2.71
CA SER A 24 -34.85 6.84 3.98
C SER A 24 -34.82 7.80 5.18
N THR A 25 -34.73 7.25 6.38
CA THR A 25 -34.72 8.01 7.64
C THR A 25 -33.45 8.86 7.76
N PRO A 26 -33.54 10.13 8.22
CA PRO A 26 -32.37 11.00 8.38
C PRO A 26 -31.24 10.42 9.24
N SER A 27 -31.55 9.52 10.18
CA SER A 27 -30.56 8.85 11.04
C SER A 27 -29.63 7.89 10.28
N GLN A 28 -30.03 7.42 9.09
CA GLN A 28 -29.22 6.52 8.25
C GLN A 28 -28.32 7.27 7.26
N LEU A 29 -28.59 8.56 7.01
CA LEU A 29 -27.80 9.37 6.08
C LEU A 29 -26.29 9.40 6.38
N PRO A 30 -25.82 9.45 7.64
CA PRO A 30 -24.39 9.37 7.92
C PRO A 30 -23.71 8.11 7.37
N LEU A 31 -24.42 6.97 7.36
CA LEU A 31 -23.92 5.72 6.77
C LEU A 31 -23.85 5.80 5.25
N PHE A 32 -24.81 6.47 4.60
CA PHE A 32 -24.76 6.77 3.17
C PHE A 32 -23.57 7.66 2.84
N PHE A 33 -23.39 8.78 3.56
CA PHE A 33 -22.25 9.70 3.33
C PHE A 33 -20.92 9.00 3.51
N GLY A 34 -20.74 8.19 4.57
CA GLY A 34 -19.52 7.40 4.76
C GLY A 34 -19.25 6.44 3.62
N THR A 35 -20.29 5.75 3.12
CA THR A 35 -20.17 4.81 1.99
C THR A 35 -19.85 5.54 0.68
N ALA A 36 -20.47 6.69 0.43
CA ALA A 36 -20.24 7.49 -0.77
C ALA A 36 -18.85 8.13 -0.77
N VAL A 37 -18.39 8.68 0.36
CA VAL A 37 -17.02 9.21 0.50
C VAL A 37 -15.98 8.10 0.31
N PHE A 38 -16.24 6.90 0.85
CA PHE A 38 -15.40 5.74 0.58
C PHE A 38 -15.39 5.33 -0.91
N ALA A 39 -16.52 5.46 -1.62
CA ALA A 39 -16.55 5.16 -3.04
C ALA A 39 -15.80 6.20 -3.90
N PHE A 40 -15.77 7.48 -3.51
CA PHE A 40 -15.02 8.53 -4.20
C PHE A 40 -13.58 8.71 -3.71
N GLU A 41 -13.03 7.68 -3.09
CA GLU A 41 -11.61 7.56 -2.78
C GLU A 41 -10.81 7.32 -4.07
N GLY A 42 -9.57 7.82 -4.14
CA GLY A 42 -8.78 7.84 -5.38
C GLY A 42 -8.00 9.15 -5.62
N ILE A 43 -8.16 10.16 -4.75
CA ILE A 43 -7.49 11.46 -4.90
C ILE A 43 -5.95 11.35 -4.93
N GLY A 44 -5.39 10.37 -4.21
CA GLY A 44 -3.94 10.14 -4.16
C GLY A 44 -3.30 9.77 -5.50
N LEU A 45 -4.11 9.27 -6.46
CA LEU A 45 -3.63 8.87 -7.79
C LEU A 45 -3.76 10.00 -8.82
N VAL A 46 -4.44 11.11 -8.49
CA VAL A 46 -4.70 12.21 -9.43
C VAL A 46 -3.40 12.91 -9.85
N LEU A 47 -2.51 13.22 -8.91
CA LEU A 47 -1.25 13.91 -9.23
C LEU A 47 -0.24 13.03 -9.98
N PRO A 48 0.07 11.79 -9.54
CA PRO A 48 0.96 10.91 -10.29
C PRO A 48 0.48 10.71 -11.73
N LEU A 49 -0.83 10.48 -11.91
CA LEU A 49 -1.39 10.22 -13.21
C LEU A 49 -1.40 11.46 -14.12
N GLN A 50 -1.56 12.65 -13.56
CA GLN A 50 -1.39 13.89 -14.30
C GLN A 50 0.06 14.03 -14.82
N ASN A 51 1.05 13.65 -14.02
CA ASN A 51 2.47 13.77 -14.35
C ASN A 51 2.93 12.78 -15.42
N GLU A 52 2.25 11.66 -15.57
CA GLU A 52 2.54 10.64 -16.58
C GLU A 52 1.88 10.90 -17.94
N MET A 53 1.03 11.93 -18.05
CA MET A 53 0.42 12.34 -19.32
C MET A 53 1.43 13.03 -20.24
N LYS A 54 1.28 12.76 -21.54
CA LYS A 54 1.97 13.51 -22.60
C LYS A 54 1.76 15.02 -22.50
N ASP A 55 0.50 15.42 -22.33
CA ASP A 55 0.07 16.81 -22.19
C ASP A 55 -0.67 17.01 -20.85
N PRO A 56 0.04 17.31 -19.74
CA PRO A 56 -0.58 17.45 -18.41
C PRO A 56 -1.63 18.56 -18.29
N GLN A 57 -1.65 19.51 -19.23
CA GLN A 57 -2.66 20.57 -19.32
C GLN A 57 -4.04 20.03 -19.73
N ASP A 58 -4.06 18.95 -20.52
CA ASP A 58 -5.30 18.31 -20.96
C ASP A 58 -6.04 17.62 -19.82
N PHE A 59 -5.37 17.32 -18.71
CA PHE A 59 -5.97 16.72 -17.52
C PHE A 59 -7.03 17.64 -16.89
N LYS A 60 -6.77 18.95 -16.83
CA LYS A 60 -7.58 19.95 -16.10
C LYS A 60 -8.63 20.67 -16.96
N LYS A 61 -8.62 20.47 -18.29
CA LYS A 61 -9.57 21.12 -19.21
C LYS A 61 -11.02 20.75 -18.83
N PRO A 62 -12.04 21.54 -19.27
CA PRO A 62 -13.44 21.21 -19.02
C PRO A 62 -13.86 19.82 -19.51
N LEU A 63 -13.32 19.37 -20.64
CA LEU A 63 -13.44 17.99 -21.15
C LEU A 63 -12.14 17.19 -20.94
N GLY A 64 -11.39 17.56 -19.91
CA GLY A 64 -10.15 16.91 -19.54
C GLY A 64 -10.39 15.55 -18.90
N VAL A 65 -9.32 14.77 -18.79
CA VAL A 65 -9.34 13.38 -18.30
C VAL A 65 -10.02 13.28 -16.93
N LEU A 66 -9.77 14.25 -16.03
CA LEU A 66 -10.39 14.24 -14.70
C LEU A 66 -11.91 14.39 -14.76
N ASN A 67 -12.42 15.40 -15.48
CA ASN A 67 -13.87 15.67 -15.54
C ASN A 67 -14.64 14.54 -16.20
N VAL A 68 -14.11 14.03 -17.31
CA VAL A 68 -14.72 12.92 -18.05
C VAL A 68 -14.66 11.64 -17.21
N GLY A 69 -13.51 11.34 -16.60
CA GLY A 69 -13.35 10.18 -15.72
C GLY A 69 -14.31 10.20 -14.55
N MET A 70 -14.39 11.32 -13.82
CA MET A 70 -15.28 11.48 -12.67
C MET A 70 -16.76 11.42 -13.05
N SER A 71 -17.12 11.95 -14.22
CA SER A 71 -18.49 11.85 -14.75
C SER A 71 -18.87 10.41 -15.06
N VAL A 72 -17.99 9.64 -15.72
CA VAL A 72 -18.19 8.21 -16.02
C VAL A 72 -18.32 7.41 -14.72
N VAL A 73 -17.43 7.63 -13.76
CA VAL A 73 -17.46 6.99 -12.44
C VAL A 73 -18.78 7.27 -11.72
N THR A 74 -19.22 8.53 -11.70
CA THR A 74 -20.47 8.94 -11.04
C THR A 74 -21.70 8.25 -11.65
N VAL A 75 -21.77 8.19 -12.99
CA VAL A 75 -22.85 7.47 -13.69
C VAL A 75 -22.84 5.99 -13.33
N LEU A 76 -21.67 5.34 -13.31
CA LEU A 76 -21.56 3.94 -12.91
C LEU A 76 -21.96 3.72 -11.44
N TYR A 77 -21.63 4.66 -10.55
CA TYR A 77 -21.98 4.60 -9.14
C TYR A 77 -23.48 4.71 -8.91
N ILE A 78 -24.14 5.64 -9.59
CA ILE A 78 -25.61 5.77 -9.56
C ILE A 78 -26.25 4.50 -10.12
N LEU A 79 -25.79 4.02 -11.28
CA LEU A 79 -26.31 2.82 -11.94
C LEU A 79 -26.24 1.61 -11.00
N ILE A 80 -25.05 1.29 -10.49
CA ILE A 80 -24.85 0.14 -9.60
C ILE A 80 -25.59 0.34 -8.28
N GLY A 81 -25.49 1.52 -7.66
CA GLY A 81 -26.15 1.82 -6.39
C GLY A 81 -27.67 1.67 -6.47
N SER A 82 -28.30 2.31 -7.45
CA SER A 82 -29.75 2.24 -7.68
C SER A 82 -30.22 0.84 -8.07
N LEU A 83 -29.55 0.16 -9.01
CA LEU A 83 -29.96 -1.19 -9.42
C LEU A 83 -29.81 -2.20 -8.28
N SER A 84 -28.74 -2.11 -7.50
CA SER A 84 -28.51 -3.02 -6.37
C SER A 84 -29.57 -2.83 -5.29
N TYR A 85 -29.90 -1.58 -4.93
CA TYR A 85 -30.96 -1.31 -3.96
C TYR A 85 -32.34 -1.67 -4.50
N LEU A 86 -32.60 -1.45 -5.79
CA LEU A 86 -33.85 -1.87 -6.42
C LEU A 86 -34.02 -3.40 -6.33
N LYS A 87 -32.99 -4.16 -6.71
CA LYS A 87 -33.02 -5.63 -6.69
C LYS A 87 -33.17 -6.20 -5.28
N TYR A 88 -32.30 -5.80 -4.35
CA TYR A 88 -32.17 -6.47 -3.04
C TYR A 88 -32.90 -5.74 -1.89
N GLY A 89 -33.32 -4.50 -2.09
CA GLY A 89 -34.09 -3.74 -1.10
C GLY A 89 -33.42 -3.66 0.27
N GLU A 90 -34.18 -3.91 1.32
CA GLU A 90 -33.70 -3.88 2.71
C GLU A 90 -32.80 -5.07 3.06
N ASP A 91 -32.80 -6.14 2.26
CA ASP A 91 -31.98 -7.34 2.51
C ASP A 91 -30.57 -7.24 1.93
N ILE A 92 -30.24 -6.13 1.25
CA ILE A 92 -28.91 -5.94 0.66
C ILE A 92 -27.82 -6.01 1.74
N LYS A 93 -26.88 -6.94 1.57
CA LYS A 93 -25.66 -7.01 2.38
C LYS A 93 -24.75 -5.80 2.11
N GLY A 94 -23.79 -5.55 3.00
CA GLY A 94 -22.84 -4.42 2.89
C GLY A 94 -22.01 -4.35 1.60
N SER A 95 -22.04 -5.40 0.77
CA SER A 95 -21.57 -5.36 -0.60
C SER A 95 -22.54 -6.12 -1.50
N VAL A 96 -22.84 -5.58 -2.68
CA VAL A 96 -23.76 -6.20 -3.66
C VAL A 96 -23.31 -7.61 -4.06
N THR A 97 -22.00 -7.84 -4.18
CA THR A 97 -21.43 -9.12 -4.63
C THR A 97 -21.66 -10.26 -3.64
N LEU A 98 -21.90 -9.95 -2.36
CA LEU A 98 -22.27 -10.94 -1.33
C LEU A 98 -23.73 -11.42 -1.47
N ASN A 99 -24.54 -10.75 -2.28
CA ASN A 99 -25.92 -11.15 -2.56
C ASN A 99 -26.04 -12.00 -3.84
N LEU A 100 -24.91 -12.28 -4.50
CA LEU A 100 -24.88 -13.19 -5.66
C LEU A 100 -25.09 -14.64 -5.20
N PRO A 101 -25.79 -15.46 -6.01
CA PRO A 101 -26.12 -16.84 -5.65
C PRO A 101 -24.87 -17.68 -5.39
N GLU A 102 -24.91 -18.51 -4.36
CA GLU A 102 -23.76 -19.32 -3.95
C GLU A 102 -23.57 -20.59 -4.79
N SER A 103 -24.63 -21.08 -5.44
CA SER A 103 -24.61 -22.32 -6.24
C SER A 103 -24.08 -22.14 -7.67
N ASP A 104 -24.11 -20.92 -8.20
CA ASP A 104 -23.73 -20.66 -9.59
C ASP A 104 -22.22 -20.43 -9.72
N ILE A 105 -21.58 -21.21 -10.60
CA ILE A 105 -20.14 -21.13 -10.90
C ILE A 105 -19.77 -19.73 -11.38
N LEU A 106 -20.63 -19.08 -12.17
CA LEU A 106 -20.38 -17.73 -12.67
C LEU A 106 -20.34 -16.71 -11.52
N ALA A 107 -21.28 -16.80 -10.57
CA ALA A 107 -21.30 -15.95 -9.38
C ALA A 107 -20.08 -16.21 -8.46
N GLN A 108 -19.70 -17.47 -8.25
CA GLN A 108 -18.50 -17.81 -7.47
C GLN A 108 -17.22 -17.28 -8.13
N SER A 109 -17.13 -17.36 -9.47
CA SER A 109 -15.98 -16.82 -10.22
C SER A 109 -15.81 -15.31 -10.00
N VAL A 110 -16.92 -14.56 -9.93
CA VAL A 110 -16.91 -13.12 -9.65
C VAL A 110 -16.40 -12.83 -8.24
N LYS A 111 -16.91 -13.55 -7.23
CA LYS A 111 -16.47 -13.41 -5.84
C LYS A 111 -14.95 -13.64 -5.71
N LEU A 112 -14.41 -14.65 -6.39
CA LEU A 112 -12.97 -14.92 -6.43
C LEU A 112 -12.18 -13.84 -7.16
N ILE A 113 -12.55 -13.48 -8.40
CA ILE A 113 -11.80 -12.52 -9.22
C ILE A 113 -11.76 -11.15 -8.55
N ILE A 114 -12.87 -10.70 -7.96
CA ILE A 114 -12.91 -9.44 -7.23
C ILE A 114 -12.04 -9.52 -5.97
N SER A 115 -12.12 -10.60 -5.20
CA SER A 115 -11.28 -10.78 -3.99
C SER A 115 -9.80 -10.79 -4.30
N LEU A 116 -9.39 -11.49 -5.37
CA LEU A 116 -8.01 -11.50 -5.84
C LEU A 116 -7.60 -10.10 -6.33
N GLY A 117 -8.47 -9.40 -7.06
CA GLY A 117 -8.24 -8.02 -7.49
C GLY A 117 -7.95 -7.11 -6.31
N ILE A 118 -8.73 -7.21 -5.24
CA ILE A 118 -8.56 -6.38 -4.02
C ILE A 118 -7.26 -6.70 -3.29
N LEU A 119 -6.89 -7.98 -3.20
CA LEU A 119 -5.60 -8.40 -2.62
C LEU A 119 -4.42 -7.82 -3.40
N LEU A 120 -4.51 -7.78 -4.73
CA LEU A 120 -3.47 -7.20 -5.58
C LEU A 120 -3.43 -5.67 -5.51
N THR A 121 -4.58 -5.00 -5.37
CA THR A 121 -4.65 -3.54 -5.24
C THR A 121 -4.31 -3.04 -3.84
N TYR A 122 -4.35 -3.90 -2.82
CA TYR A 122 -3.98 -3.53 -1.44
C TYR A 122 -2.58 -2.91 -1.34
N ALA A 123 -1.60 -3.49 -2.04
CA ALA A 123 -0.23 -2.97 -2.02
C ALA A 123 -0.12 -1.57 -2.63
N LEU A 124 -0.97 -1.26 -3.62
CA LEU A 124 -1.06 0.07 -4.24
C LEU A 124 -1.79 1.06 -3.34
N GLN A 125 -2.85 0.65 -2.65
CA GLN A 125 -3.57 1.52 -1.72
C GLN A 125 -2.66 1.96 -0.56
N PHE A 126 -1.89 1.02 -0.02
CA PHE A 126 -1.03 1.29 1.13
C PHE A 126 0.19 2.16 0.83
N TYR A 127 0.48 2.41 -0.46
CA TYR A 127 1.58 3.23 -0.93
C TYR A 127 1.55 4.65 -0.33
N ILE A 128 0.39 5.32 -0.35
CA ILE A 128 0.24 6.71 0.07
C ILE A 128 0.58 6.86 1.57
N ALA A 129 0.08 5.95 2.41
CA ALA A 129 0.37 5.95 3.84
C ALA A 129 1.87 5.73 4.11
N VAL A 130 2.51 4.84 3.37
CA VAL A 130 3.94 4.55 3.52
C VAL A 130 4.80 5.74 3.07
N GLU A 131 4.44 6.39 1.97
CA GLU A 131 5.13 7.58 1.46
C GLU A 131 5.09 8.74 2.47
N ILE A 132 3.98 8.90 3.19
CA ILE A 132 3.84 9.91 4.24
C ILE A 132 4.61 9.53 5.52
N MET A 133 4.53 8.26 5.96
CA MET A 133 5.06 7.85 7.27
C MET A 133 6.56 7.53 7.26
N PHE A 134 7.06 6.87 6.22
CA PHE A 134 8.40 6.30 6.21
C PHE A 134 9.52 7.36 6.25
N PRO A 135 9.46 8.48 5.50
CA PRO A 135 10.45 9.56 5.60
C PRO A 135 10.54 10.14 7.01
N ASN A 136 9.39 10.32 7.68
CA ASN A 136 9.35 10.85 9.05
C ASN A 136 10.04 9.90 10.03
N ILE A 137 9.89 8.58 9.84
CA ILE A 137 10.57 7.57 10.65
C ILE A 137 12.07 7.54 10.37
N GLN A 138 12.48 7.67 9.10
CA GLN A 138 13.90 7.77 8.74
C GLN A 138 14.55 9.02 9.35
N ASN A 139 13.84 10.15 9.38
CA ASN A 139 14.33 11.38 10.01
C ASN A 139 14.48 11.23 11.53
N MET A 140 13.61 10.43 12.17
CA MET A 140 13.66 10.18 13.62
C MET A 140 14.70 9.13 14.03
N LEU A 141 14.82 8.03 13.30
CA LEU A 141 15.69 6.89 13.63
C LEU A 141 17.07 6.97 12.96
N GLY A 142 17.27 7.93 12.07
CA GLY A 142 18.50 8.09 11.29
C GLY A 142 18.56 7.19 10.04
N PRO A 143 19.58 7.38 9.19
CA PRO A 143 19.70 6.65 7.94
C PRO A 143 19.96 5.15 8.18
N PHE A 144 19.06 4.31 7.65
CA PHE A 144 19.21 2.86 7.75
C PHE A 144 20.33 2.34 6.83
N LYS A 145 21.15 1.42 7.36
CA LYS A 145 22.19 0.72 6.59
C LYS A 145 21.64 -0.06 5.39
N TYR A 146 20.41 -0.57 5.53
CA TYR A 146 19.68 -1.30 4.48
C TYR A 146 18.28 -0.67 4.30
N PRO A 147 18.14 0.41 3.52
CA PRO A 147 16.89 1.18 3.44
C PRO A 147 15.72 0.36 2.90
N VAL A 148 15.95 -0.49 1.89
CA VAL A 148 14.92 -1.35 1.29
C VAL A 148 14.38 -2.36 2.31
N PHE A 149 15.25 -2.97 3.10
CA PHE A 149 14.84 -3.93 4.13
C PHE A 149 14.06 -3.26 5.25
N ALA A 150 14.47 -2.07 5.67
CA ALA A 150 13.75 -1.27 6.66
C ALA A 150 12.35 -0.89 6.17
N GLU A 151 12.24 -0.47 4.91
CA GLU A 151 10.96 -0.13 4.28
C GLU A 151 10.03 -1.35 4.16
N LEU A 152 10.54 -2.49 3.71
CA LEU A 152 9.76 -3.72 3.60
C LEU A 152 9.27 -4.21 4.98
N THR A 153 10.13 -4.10 5.99
CA THR A 153 9.77 -4.42 7.38
C THR A 153 8.67 -3.50 7.88
N PHE A 154 8.81 -2.18 7.63
CA PHE A 154 7.83 -1.19 8.01
C PHE A 154 6.47 -1.43 7.35
N ARG A 155 6.45 -1.67 6.03
CA ARG A 155 5.26 -2.06 5.27
C ARG A 155 4.60 -3.31 5.89
N SER A 156 5.39 -4.36 6.14
CA SER A 156 4.88 -5.63 6.71
C SER A 156 4.25 -5.44 8.09
N VAL A 157 4.88 -4.64 8.97
CA VAL A 157 4.34 -4.32 10.30
C VAL A 157 3.00 -3.60 10.19
N LEU A 158 2.89 -2.63 9.30
CA LEU A 158 1.65 -1.91 9.10
C LEU A 158 0.53 -2.78 8.52
N VAL A 159 0.85 -3.70 7.61
CA VAL A 159 -0.12 -4.71 7.13
C VAL A 159 -0.65 -5.54 8.30
N LEU A 160 0.22 -6.01 9.19
CA LEU A 160 -0.19 -6.75 10.39
C LEU A 160 -1.07 -5.91 11.32
N ILE A 161 -0.76 -4.63 11.51
CA ILE A 161 -1.59 -3.72 12.31
C ILE A 161 -2.99 -3.58 11.71
N THR A 162 -3.10 -3.36 10.39
CA THR A 162 -4.41 -3.25 9.73
C THR A 162 -5.19 -4.58 9.77
N TYR A 163 -4.50 -5.71 9.69
CA TYR A 163 -5.11 -7.03 9.87
C TYR A 163 -5.67 -7.23 11.29
N GLU A 164 -4.89 -6.87 12.32
CA GLU A 164 -5.37 -6.97 13.71
C GLU A 164 -6.49 -5.97 14.01
N ALA A 165 -6.43 -4.76 13.46
CA ALA A 165 -7.54 -3.81 13.55
C ALA A 165 -8.82 -4.40 12.97
N ARG A 166 -8.77 -5.12 11.84
CA ARG A 166 -9.91 -5.87 11.29
C ARG A 166 -10.43 -6.94 12.25
N ASN A 167 -9.56 -7.61 13.02
CA ASN A 167 -9.98 -8.57 14.04
C ASN A 167 -10.71 -7.92 15.23
N MET A 168 -10.47 -6.62 15.48
CA MET A 168 -11.17 -5.81 16.48
C MET A 168 -12.53 -5.31 15.98
N TYR A 169 -12.63 -4.88 14.71
CA TYR A 169 -13.89 -4.37 14.13
C TYR A 169 -14.92 -5.46 13.80
N CYS A 170 -14.47 -6.68 13.48
CA CYS A 170 -15.35 -7.81 13.24
C CYS A 170 -15.57 -8.60 14.54
N GLU A 171 -16.41 -8.10 15.45
CA GLU A 171 -16.98 -8.88 16.55
C GLU A 171 -18.52 -8.93 16.48
N GLY A 172 -19.02 -9.92 15.72
CA GLY A 172 -20.12 -10.74 16.24
C GLY A 172 -19.54 -11.79 17.21
N ARG A 173 -20.38 -12.47 18.02
CA ARG A 173 -19.94 -13.50 18.97
C ARG A 173 -18.93 -14.44 18.32
N LYS A 174 -17.65 -14.26 18.64
CA LYS A 174 -16.66 -15.31 18.44
C LYS A 174 -17.14 -16.44 19.35
N SER A 175 -17.80 -17.45 18.79
CA SER A 175 -17.74 -18.77 19.41
C SER A 175 -16.25 -19.12 19.37
N LYS A 176 -15.54 -18.77 20.45
CA LYS A 176 -14.41 -19.56 20.84
C LYS A 176 -15.02 -20.94 21.02
N ASN A 177 -14.88 -21.80 20.03
CA ASN A 177 -15.05 -23.22 20.27
C ASN A 177 -13.99 -23.53 21.34
N GLY A 178 -14.45 -23.51 22.58
CA GLY A 178 -13.70 -23.82 23.79
C GLY A 178 -13.40 -25.30 23.87
N THR A 179 -13.17 -25.97 22.74
CA THR A 179 -12.43 -27.21 22.75
C THR A 179 -10.98 -26.83 23.02
N GLN A 180 -10.64 -26.77 24.31
CA GLN A 180 -9.27 -26.90 24.81
C GLN A 180 -8.71 -28.23 24.33
N HIS A 181 -8.32 -28.32 23.07
CA HIS A 181 -7.48 -29.41 22.62
C HIS A 181 -6.09 -29.19 23.23
N GLY A 182 -5.84 -29.84 24.37
CA GLY A 182 -4.48 -30.14 24.81
C GLY A 182 -4.04 -29.63 26.18
N TYR A 183 -4.84 -28.87 26.92
CA TYR A 183 -4.38 -28.32 28.21
C TYR A 183 -4.84 -29.09 29.47
N PHE A 184 -5.93 -29.87 29.39
CA PHE A 184 -6.47 -30.64 30.54
C PHE A 184 -6.97 -32.03 30.14
N GLU A 185 -6.21 -32.80 29.34
CA GLU A 185 -6.46 -34.25 29.29
C GLU A 185 -6.05 -34.89 30.63
N PRO A 186 -6.85 -35.81 31.20
CA PRO A 186 -6.56 -36.45 32.50
C PRO A 186 -5.30 -37.32 32.47
N VAL A 187 -4.81 -37.65 31.28
CA VAL A 187 -3.56 -38.37 31.05
C VAL A 187 -2.63 -37.47 30.26
N PHE A 188 -1.44 -37.21 30.79
CA PHE A 188 -0.42 -36.39 30.14
C PHE A 188 0.03 -37.04 28.81
N LYS A 189 -0.57 -36.65 27.68
CA LYS A 189 -0.05 -37.02 26.36
C LYS A 189 1.18 -36.18 26.05
N ARG A 190 2.36 -36.75 26.23
CA ARG A 190 3.63 -36.16 25.80
C ARG A 190 3.72 -36.17 24.27
N ILE A 191 3.29 -35.08 23.63
CA ILE A 191 3.23 -34.91 22.15
C ILE A 191 4.63 -34.96 21.49
N PHE A 192 5.70 -34.70 22.25
CA PHE A 192 7.09 -34.90 21.79
C PHE A 192 7.76 -36.01 22.58
N SER A 193 7.49 -37.26 22.21
CA SER A 193 8.10 -38.42 22.87
C SER A 193 9.52 -38.72 22.35
N LYS A 194 9.97 -38.08 21.25
CA LYS A 194 11.31 -38.27 20.66
C LYS A 194 12.02 -37.00 20.17
N GLU A 195 11.45 -35.81 20.36
CA GLU A 195 12.06 -34.52 19.98
C GLU A 195 12.36 -33.61 21.17
N ALA A 196 12.59 -34.21 22.35
CA ALA A 196 13.31 -33.48 23.38
C ALA A 196 14.70 -33.17 22.83
N LEU A 197 14.91 -31.94 22.34
CA LEU A 197 16.22 -31.33 22.28
C LEU A 197 16.80 -31.41 23.69
N ARG A 198 17.53 -32.48 23.99
CA ARG A 198 18.54 -32.46 25.05
C ARG A 198 19.37 -31.23 24.73
N GLY A 199 19.29 -30.21 25.57
CA GLY A 199 20.10 -29.00 25.43
C GLY A 199 21.55 -29.42 25.18
N ARG A 200 21.99 -29.28 23.93
CA ARG A 200 23.30 -29.74 23.51
C ARG A 200 24.27 -28.62 23.82
N GLY A 201 24.78 -28.64 25.04
CA GLY A 201 26.01 -27.99 25.48
C GLY A 201 26.34 -26.66 24.82
N ARG A 202 25.82 -25.55 25.38
CA ARG A 202 26.71 -24.41 25.56
C ARG A 202 27.76 -24.85 26.57
N LYS A 203 28.85 -25.46 26.07
CA LYS A 203 30.10 -25.44 26.84
C LYS A 203 30.37 -23.95 27.12
N PRO A 204 30.65 -23.54 28.37
CA PRO A 204 31.12 -22.18 28.61
C PRO A 204 32.28 -21.93 27.65
N SER A 205 32.28 -20.77 27.00
CA SER A 205 33.39 -20.42 26.10
C SER A 205 34.67 -20.55 26.91
N PRO A 206 35.65 -21.39 26.49
CA PRO A 206 36.90 -21.46 27.20
C PRO A 206 37.49 -20.04 27.27
N PRO A 207 38.13 -19.65 28.38
CA PRO A 207 38.80 -18.36 28.45
C PRO A 207 39.74 -18.25 27.25
N LYS A 208 39.66 -17.13 26.52
CA LYS A 208 40.57 -16.88 25.41
C LYS A 208 41.98 -16.75 25.97
N VAL A 209 42.71 -17.87 25.99
CA VAL A 209 44.15 -17.86 26.22
C VAL A 209 44.75 -17.14 25.03
N LYS A 210 45.32 -15.95 25.26
CA LYS A 210 46.21 -15.35 24.26
C LYS A 210 47.30 -16.40 24.02
N ASN A 211 47.44 -16.89 22.79
CA ASN A 211 48.57 -17.72 22.40
C ASN A 211 49.85 -16.86 22.45
N VAL A 212 50.33 -16.58 23.65
CA VAL A 212 51.72 -16.24 23.88
C VAL A 212 52.42 -17.58 23.93
N SER A 213 53.23 -17.88 22.92
CA SER A 213 54.10 -19.05 22.95
C SER A 213 55.01 -18.92 24.17
N GLU A 214 54.80 -19.76 25.19
CA GLU A 214 55.72 -19.89 26.34
C GLU A 214 57.00 -20.65 25.99
N ARG A 215 57.13 -21.13 24.74
CA ARG A 215 58.35 -21.77 24.24
C ARG A 215 59.25 -20.72 23.63
N PRO A 216 60.54 -20.60 24.03
CA PRO A 216 61.50 -19.85 23.26
C PRO A 216 61.56 -20.45 21.85
N PHE A 217 61.56 -19.60 20.84
CA PHE A 217 61.64 -19.99 19.43
C PHE A 217 62.89 -20.85 19.22
N MET A 218 62.71 -22.16 19.02
CA MET A 218 63.78 -23.05 18.62
C MET A 218 63.81 -23.08 17.10
N PRO A 219 64.91 -22.65 16.44
CA PRO A 219 65.06 -22.90 15.01
C PRO A 219 65.12 -24.41 14.78
N PRO A 220 64.57 -24.91 13.66
CA PRO A 220 64.71 -26.32 13.29
C PRO A 220 66.20 -26.65 13.12
N ILE A 221 66.65 -27.72 13.78
CA ILE A 221 67.98 -28.29 13.59
C ILE A 221 68.01 -29.00 12.24
N GLY A 222 68.96 -28.60 11.39
CA GLY A 222 69.28 -29.25 10.12
C GLY A 222 68.70 -28.56 8.88
N PHE A 223 69.45 -28.61 7.79
CA PHE A 223 69.00 -28.13 6.48
C PHE A 223 67.97 -29.11 5.92
N LYS A 224 66.70 -28.70 5.83
CA LYS A 224 65.73 -29.42 5.00
C LYS A 224 65.93 -28.98 3.55
N GLN A 225 66.29 -29.92 2.68
CA GLN A 225 66.19 -29.71 1.24
C GLN A 225 64.72 -29.67 0.86
N HIS A 226 64.34 -28.57 0.23
CA HIS A 226 62.99 -28.26 -0.22
C HIS A 226 62.73 -28.97 -1.56
N SER A 227 61.66 -29.76 -1.65
CA SER A 227 61.23 -30.44 -2.89
C SER A 227 59.71 -30.52 -2.94
N CYS A 228 59.04 -29.37 -2.83
CA CYS A 228 57.61 -29.23 -3.13
C CYS A 228 57.40 -28.33 -4.36
N PRO A 229 56.33 -28.52 -5.16
CA PRO A 229 56.06 -27.69 -6.34
C PRO A 229 55.64 -26.29 -5.87
N GLY A 230 56.60 -25.37 -5.82
CA GLY A 230 56.41 -24.01 -5.29
C GLY A 230 57.68 -23.35 -4.72
N ASP A 231 58.77 -24.09 -4.54
CA ASP A 231 60.04 -23.51 -4.10
C ASP A 231 60.79 -22.85 -5.28
N TYR A 232 61.25 -21.61 -5.07
CA TYR A 232 61.67 -20.65 -6.09
C TYR A 232 63.01 -20.98 -6.81
N TYR A 233 63.55 -22.18 -6.64
CA TYR A 233 64.81 -22.57 -7.29
C TYR A 233 64.53 -23.16 -8.68
N GLY A 234 64.77 -22.36 -9.73
CA GLY A 234 64.79 -22.83 -11.12
C GLY A 234 63.77 -22.18 -12.07
N THR A 235 62.95 -21.24 -11.63
CA THR A 235 62.08 -20.45 -12.52
C THR A 235 62.73 -19.12 -12.91
N PHE A 236 62.69 -18.77 -14.20
CA PHE A 236 63.37 -17.61 -14.79
C PHE A 236 63.04 -16.23 -14.18
N SER A 237 62.03 -16.11 -13.32
CA SER A 237 61.40 -14.80 -13.06
C SER A 237 61.62 -14.18 -11.67
N GLY A 238 62.41 -14.76 -10.76
CA GLY A 238 62.66 -14.18 -9.41
C GLY A 238 61.42 -14.01 -8.50
N ILE A 239 61.55 -14.05 -7.17
CA ILE A 239 60.39 -13.96 -6.25
C ILE A 239 59.53 -12.74 -6.60
N ILE A 240 58.26 -12.97 -6.97
CA ILE A 240 57.33 -11.88 -7.31
C ILE A 240 56.85 -11.26 -5.99
N GLU A 241 57.23 -10.00 -5.74
CA GLU A 241 56.98 -9.32 -4.46
C GLU A 241 55.49 -9.28 -4.06
N ALA A 242 54.57 -9.28 -5.03
CA ALA A 242 53.12 -9.29 -4.79
C ALA A 242 52.62 -10.56 -4.06
N PHE A 243 53.35 -11.68 -4.17
CA PHE A 243 53.03 -12.95 -3.50
C PHE A 243 53.89 -13.20 -2.26
N GLY A 244 54.71 -12.23 -1.85
CA GLY A 244 55.51 -12.33 -0.63
C GLY A 244 54.65 -12.27 0.63
N ASN A 245 55.05 -12.99 1.68
CA ASN A 245 54.34 -13.01 2.97
C ASN A 245 54.45 -11.68 3.76
N LYS A 246 55.07 -10.65 3.17
CA LYS A 246 55.18 -9.31 3.77
C LYS A 246 53.81 -8.63 3.67
N ARG A 247 53.20 -8.31 4.81
CA ARG A 247 52.00 -7.46 4.87
C ARG A 247 52.36 -6.05 4.37
N THR A 248 51.97 -5.71 3.15
CA THR A 248 51.96 -4.32 2.68
C THR A 248 50.83 -3.57 3.38
N LEU A 249 51.14 -2.48 4.08
CA LEU A 249 50.13 -1.59 4.65
C LEU A 249 49.31 -1.01 3.48
N LYS A 250 48.03 -1.36 3.40
CA LYS A 250 47.13 -0.73 2.41
C LYS A 250 47.03 0.76 2.77
N PRO A 251 47.21 1.68 1.82
CA PRO A 251 46.94 3.09 2.09
C PRO A 251 45.49 3.24 2.57
N PRO A 252 45.20 4.16 3.49
CA PRO A 252 43.85 4.40 3.97
C PRO A 252 42.94 4.71 2.78
N HIS A 253 41.83 3.98 2.68
CA HIS A 253 40.86 4.15 1.59
C HIS A 253 40.28 5.57 1.66
N LYS A 254 40.60 6.41 0.66
CA LYS A 254 39.90 7.67 0.41
C LYS A 254 38.70 7.37 -0.46
N SER A 255 37.49 7.67 0.03
CA SER A 255 36.30 7.59 -0.82
C SER A 255 36.45 8.58 -1.96
N GLU A 256 36.42 8.10 -3.20
CA GLU A 256 36.23 8.97 -4.35
C GLU A 256 34.85 9.61 -4.19
N GLY A 257 34.82 10.94 -4.05
CA GLY A 257 33.57 11.68 -3.88
C GLY A 257 32.58 11.42 -5.03
N ARG A 258 31.32 11.82 -4.84
CA ARG A 258 30.26 11.61 -5.85
C ARG A 258 30.67 12.23 -7.19
N ASN A 259 30.76 11.41 -8.21
CA ASN A 259 31.00 11.85 -9.58
C ASN A 259 29.62 12.13 -10.21
N LEU A 260 29.35 13.39 -10.56
CA LEU A 260 28.04 13.86 -11.06
C LEU A 260 27.54 13.09 -12.29
N LEU A 261 28.46 12.54 -13.09
CA LEU A 261 28.15 11.79 -14.31
C LEU A 261 27.91 10.29 -14.09
N SER A 262 28.52 9.67 -13.07
CA SER A 262 28.38 8.22 -12.84
C SER A 262 27.56 7.86 -11.60
N ASN A 263 27.25 8.85 -10.73
CA ASN A 263 26.49 8.62 -9.51
C ASN A 263 25.74 9.91 -9.09
N PRO A 264 24.68 10.30 -9.83
CA PRO A 264 23.89 11.47 -9.48
C PRO A 264 23.24 11.31 -8.09
N PRO A 265 23.01 12.42 -7.36
CA PRO A 265 22.37 12.37 -6.05
C PRO A 265 20.96 11.77 -6.17
N LYS A 266 20.61 10.87 -5.25
CA LYS A 266 19.25 10.32 -5.08
C LYS A 266 18.29 11.41 -4.60
N LYS A 267 17.99 12.39 -5.44
CA LYS A 267 16.87 13.32 -5.28
C LYS A 267 15.83 12.94 -6.32
N GLY A 268 15.09 11.88 -6.01
CA GLY A 268 13.86 11.45 -6.65
C GLY A 268 13.04 10.77 -5.56
N GLY A 269 11.78 11.19 -5.40
CA GLY A 269 10.86 10.69 -4.37
C GLY A 269 10.55 9.19 -4.53
N PRO A 270 9.79 8.60 -3.61
CA PRO A 270 9.63 7.16 -3.53
C PRO A 270 8.52 6.67 -4.47
N GLY A 271 8.65 6.84 -5.77
CA GLY A 271 7.94 6.06 -6.78
C GLY A 271 8.99 5.33 -7.61
N TYR A 272 8.81 4.04 -7.89
CA TYR A 272 9.67 3.34 -8.85
C TYR A 272 9.44 3.91 -10.25
N VAL A 273 10.17 4.97 -10.59
CA VAL A 273 10.27 5.55 -11.93
C VAL A 273 11.78 5.62 -12.24
N ASP A 274 12.19 5.14 -13.41
CA ASP A 274 13.59 5.10 -13.93
C ASP A 274 14.48 3.88 -13.61
N ILE A 275 13.92 2.67 -13.41
CA ILE A 275 14.70 1.41 -13.51
C ILE A 275 14.70 0.83 -14.94
N CYS A 276 13.81 1.30 -15.82
CA CYS A 276 13.89 0.97 -17.24
C CYS A 276 14.79 1.98 -17.94
N LEU A 277 15.73 1.51 -18.77
CA LEU A 277 16.60 2.27 -19.68
C LEU A 277 15.85 3.14 -20.74
N SER A 278 14.55 3.36 -20.56
CA SER A 278 13.66 4.14 -21.40
C SER A 278 12.61 4.82 -20.53
N ARG A 279 12.39 6.13 -20.75
CA ARG A 279 11.23 6.87 -20.24
C ARG A 279 9.96 6.05 -20.51
N TYR A 280 9.13 5.83 -19.48
CA TYR A 280 7.85 5.14 -19.66
C TYR A 280 7.03 5.86 -20.75
N PRO A 281 6.31 5.15 -21.64
CA PRO A 281 5.57 5.82 -22.72
C PRO A 281 4.62 6.85 -22.13
N GLU A 282 4.65 8.06 -22.68
CA GLU A 282 3.71 9.11 -22.28
C GLU A 282 2.29 8.63 -22.56
N HIS A 283 1.43 8.62 -21.54
CA HIS A 283 0.09 8.08 -21.68
C HIS A 283 -0.77 8.99 -22.56
N LEU A 284 -1.44 8.35 -23.52
CA LEU A 284 -2.43 9.02 -24.36
C LEU A 284 -3.70 9.28 -23.53
N TYR A 285 -4.46 10.32 -23.87
CA TYR A 285 -5.69 10.73 -23.17
C TYR A 285 -6.59 9.56 -22.73
N ILE A 286 -6.84 8.59 -23.62
CA ILE A 286 -7.72 7.44 -23.35
C ILE A 286 -7.11 6.47 -22.34
N GLU A 287 -5.79 6.25 -22.38
CA GLU A 287 -5.11 5.37 -21.43
C GLU A 287 -5.18 5.97 -20.02
N THR A 288 -4.85 7.25 -19.89
CA THR A 288 -4.98 8.00 -18.63
C THR A 288 -6.41 7.99 -18.12
N LEU A 289 -7.40 8.13 -19.01
CA LEU A 289 -8.82 8.04 -18.65
C LEU A 289 -9.17 6.67 -18.08
N ILE A 290 -8.71 5.59 -18.70
CA ILE A 290 -8.90 4.22 -18.18
C ILE A 290 -8.24 4.05 -16.82
N HIS A 291 -7.05 4.61 -16.63
CA HIS A 291 -6.34 4.58 -15.34
C HIS A 291 -7.10 5.34 -14.24
N ILE A 292 -7.65 6.54 -14.52
CA ILE A 292 -8.54 7.25 -13.58
C ILE A 292 -9.73 6.36 -13.25
N ILE A 293 -10.43 5.86 -14.27
CA ILE A 293 -11.64 5.08 -14.07
C ILE A 293 -11.32 3.86 -13.19
N LYS A 294 -10.21 3.17 -13.44
CA LYS A 294 -9.77 2.03 -12.63
C LYS A 294 -9.38 2.42 -11.20
N ALA A 295 -8.76 3.59 -11.03
CA ALA A 295 -8.38 4.11 -9.72
C ALA A 295 -9.61 4.34 -8.82
N TYR A 296 -10.67 4.93 -9.39
CA TYR A 296 -11.90 5.16 -8.64
C TYR A 296 -12.79 3.91 -8.54
N ILE A 297 -12.84 3.05 -9.57
CA ILE A 297 -13.58 1.77 -9.50
C ILE A 297 -12.81 0.77 -8.62
N GLY A 298 -12.84 1.02 -7.30
CA GLY A 298 -12.38 0.15 -6.24
C GLY A 298 -13.52 -0.64 -5.61
N THR A 299 -13.35 -1.10 -4.36
CA THR A 299 -14.41 -1.84 -3.65
C THR A 299 -15.62 -1.00 -3.29
N GLY A 300 -15.45 0.33 -3.24
CA GLY A 300 -16.50 1.25 -2.83
C GLY A 300 -17.75 1.17 -3.71
N ILE A 301 -17.59 0.92 -5.02
CA ILE A 301 -18.73 0.76 -5.94
C ILE A 301 -19.66 -0.38 -5.53
N PHE A 302 -19.11 -1.47 -4.98
CA PHE A 302 -19.91 -2.62 -4.55
C PHE A 302 -20.63 -2.37 -3.23
N ALA A 303 -20.19 -1.40 -2.43
CA ALA A 303 -20.86 -1.02 -1.18
C ALA A 303 -22.03 -0.03 -1.41
N LEU A 304 -22.06 0.66 -2.56
CA LEU A 304 -23.06 1.69 -2.86
C LEU A 304 -24.50 1.20 -2.80
N GLY A 305 -24.78 -0.07 -3.12
CA GLY A 305 -26.13 -0.62 -2.95
C GLY A 305 -26.62 -0.53 -1.50
N SER A 306 -25.77 -0.88 -0.53
CA SER A 306 -26.07 -0.70 0.89
C SER A 306 -26.10 0.78 1.29
N GLY A 307 -25.35 1.64 0.60
CA GLY A 307 -25.48 3.09 0.75
C GLY A 307 -26.88 3.57 0.37
N PHE A 308 -27.38 3.15 -0.80
CA PHE A 308 -28.68 3.57 -1.33
C PHE A 308 -29.85 3.04 -0.50
N LYS A 309 -29.68 1.90 0.18
CA LYS A 309 -30.60 1.48 1.24
C LYS A 309 -30.74 2.52 2.35
N ASN A 310 -29.65 3.16 2.74
CA ASN A 310 -29.62 4.14 3.82
C ASN A 310 -30.06 5.55 3.41
N SER A 311 -30.19 5.86 2.12
CA SER A 311 -30.65 7.17 1.62
C SER A 311 -31.99 7.11 0.89
N GLY A 312 -32.31 5.99 0.24
CA GLY A 312 -33.47 5.81 -0.61
C GLY A 312 -33.15 5.94 -2.10
N ILE A 313 -34.05 5.42 -2.94
CA ILE A 313 -33.80 5.28 -4.39
C ILE A 313 -33.81 6.63 -5.14
N LEU A 314 -34.47 7.66 -4.59
CA LEU A 314 -34.56 9.00 -5.18
C LEU A 314 -33.54 9.95 -4.55
N LEU A 315 -33.46 9.98 -3.23
CA LEU A 315 -32.52 10.85 -2.52
C LEU A 315 -31.05 10.40 -2.72
N GLY A 316 -30.79 9.10 -2.83
CA GLY A 316 -29.46 8.54 -3.05
C GLY A 316 -28.73 9.11 -4.27
N PRO A 317 -29.29 9.02 -5.50
CA PRO A 317 -28.70 9.63 -6.69
C PRO A 317 -28.40 11.12 -6.55
N ILE A 318 -29.33 11.89 -5.97
CA ILE A 318 -29.18 13.35 -5.81
C ILE A 318 -27.99 13.65 -4.90
N LEU A 319 -27.97 13.05 -3.70
CA LEU A 319 -26.86 13.26 -2.76
C LEU A 319 -25.53 12.74 -3.31
N LEU A 320 -25.55 11.66 -4.10
CA LEU A 320 -24.33 11.13 -4.72
C LEU A 320 -23.78 12.09 -5.77
N ILE A 321 -24.64 12.75 -6.56
CA ILE A 321 -24.23 13.82 -7.50
C ILE A 321 -23.65 15.01 -6.73
N ASP A 322 -24.27 15.44 -5.64
CA ASP A 322 -23.76 16.53 -4.82
C ASP A 322 -22.36 16.21 -4.26
N ILE A 323 -22.17 15.00 -3.73
CA ILE A 323 -20.86 14.52 -3.26
C ILE A 323 -19.85 14.46 -4.40
N ALA A 324 -20.25 13.99 -5.59
CA ALA A 324 -19.39 13.93 -6.76
C ALA A 324 -18.93 15.32 -7.21
N LEU A 325 -19.83 16.32 -7.22
CA LEU A 325 -19.51 17.70 -7.56
C LEU A 325 -18.56 18.32 -6.53
N ILE A 326 -18.78 18.08 -5.24
CA ILE A 326 -17.88 18.52 -4.17
C ILE A 326 -16.51 17.87 -4.33
N ASN A 327 -16.46 16.55 -4.54
CA ASN A 327 -15.22 15.80 -4.71
C ASN A 327 -14.42 16.30 -5.93
N LEU A 328 -15.09 16.47 -7.08
CA LEU A 328 -14.49 17.02 -8.29
C LEU A 328 -13.98 18.46 -8.07
N HIS A 329 -14.75 19.30 -7.37
CA HIS A 329 -14.33 20.65 -7.01
C HIS A 329 -13.07 20.65 -6.13
N CYS A 330 -13.02 19.79 -5.11
CA CYS A 330 -11.87 19.63 -4.23
C CYS A 330 -10.62 19.19 -5.00
N GLN A 331 -10.74 18.25 -5.94
CA GLN A 331 -9.62 17.81 -6.78
C GLN A 331 -9.08 18.93 -7.67
N HIS A 332 -9.96 19.72 -8.30
CA HIS A 332 -9.55 20.89 -9.08
C HIS A 332 -8.86 21.93 -8.21
N LEU A 333 -9.40 22.22 -7.03
CA LEU A 333 -8.81 23.17 -6.09
C LEU A 333 -7.40 22.71 -5.66
N PHE A 334 -7.26 21.43 -5.33
CA PHE A 334 -5.99 20.82 -4.95
C PHE A 334 -4.94 20.93 -6.07
N MET A 335 -5.30 20.50 -7.29
CA MET A 335 -4.40 20.60 -8.44
C MET A 335 -4.03 22.03 -8.83
N LYS A 336 -4.92 23.00 -8.61
CA LYS A 336 -4.62 24.43 -8.82
C LYS A 336 -3.64 24.94 -7.78
N ALA A 337 -3.80 24.52 -6.52
CA ALA A 337 -2.86 24.85 -5.46
C ALA A 337 -1.45 24.29 -5.76
N CYS A 338 -1.34 23.02 -6.12
CA CYS A 338 -0.06 22.41 -6.48
C CYS A 338 0.62 23.12 -7.66
N ALA A 339 -0.13 23.50 -8.71
CA ALA A 339 0.41 24.23 -9.84
C ALA A 339 0.94 25.62 -9.46
N LYS A 340 0.18 26.36 -8.64
CA LYS A 340 0.58 27.69 -8.16
C LYS A 340 1.83 27.63 -7.28
N ILE A 341 1.98 26.58 -6.46
CA ILE A 341 3.17 26.35 -5.65
C ILE A 341 4.38 26.07 -6.55
N ALA A 342 4.22 25.19 -7.55
CA ALA A 342 5.29 24.86 -8.50
C ALA A 342 5.79 26.08 -9.29
N GLU A 343 4.90 26.99 -9.70
CA GLU A 343 5.28 28.25 -10.36
C GLU A 343 6.09 29.18 -9.43
N LYS A 344 5.76 29.21 -8.13
CA LYS A 344 6.39 30.10 -7.15
C LYS A 344 7.80 29.64 -6.75
N GLU A 345 8.01 28.33 -6.59
CA GLU A 345 9.26 27.76 -6.09
C GLU A 345 10.38 27.66 -7.16
N LYS A 346 10.09 27.92 -8.44
CA LYS A 346 11.05 27.82 -9.58
C LYS A 346 11.73 26.45 -9.76
N GLU A 347 11.45 25.47 -8.91
CA GLU A 347 11.78 24.05 -9.04
C GLU A 347 10.49 23.23 -9.14
N GLN A 348 10.52 22.10 -9.85
CA GLN A 348 9.42 21.13 -9.84
C GLN A 348 9.38 20.43 -8.47
N VAL A 349 8.77 21.07 -7.49
CA VAL A 349 8.41 20.44 -6.22
C VAL A 349 7.08 19.73 -6.43
N PHE A 350 7.03 18.43 -6.12
CA PHE A 350 5.79 17.67 -6.01
C PHE A 350 5.43 17.54 -4.54
N PRO A 351 4.78 18.55 -3.94
CA PRO A 351 4.45 18.53 -2.53
C PRO A 351 3.47 17.40 -2.24
N SER A 352 3.70 16.68 -1.16
CA SER A 352 2.71 15.75 -0.57
C SER A 352 1.43 16.50 -0.15
N PHE A 353 0.37 15.76 0.19
CA PHE A 353 -0.89 16.37 0.65
C PHE A 353 -0.69 17.35 1.81
N GLY A 354 0.02 16.94 2.87
CA GLY A 354 0.31 17.81 4.01
C GLY A 354 1.19 19.00 3.67
N GLU A 355 2.19 18.83 2.80
CA GLU A 355 3.05 19.94 2.35
C GLU A 355 2.26 20.94 1.51
N THR A 356 1.39 20.48 0.61
CA THR A 356 0.52 21.36 -0.19
C THR A 356 -0.34 22.22 0.72
N VAL A 357 -0.93 21.62 1.76
CA VAL A 357 -1.73 22.35 2.75
C VAL A 357 -0.88 23.34 3.54
N GLN A 358 0.32 22.95 3.97
CA GLN A 358 1.25 23.82 4.67
C GLN A 358 1.60 25.05 3.80
N TYR A 359 2.00 24.86 2.54
CA TYR A 359 2.34 25.94 1.62
C TYR A 359 1.18 26.89 1.35
N VAL A 360 -0.04 26.36 1.19
CA VAL A 360 -1.25 27.17 1.00
C VAL A 360 -1.52 28.06 2.22
N PHE A 361 -1.37 27.52 3.43
CA PHE A 361 -1.58 28.30 4.64
C PHE A 361 -0.41 29.25 4.96
N GLU A 362 0.81 28.95 4.54
CA GLU A 362 1.93 29.91 4.59
C GLU A 362 1.71 31.10 3.66
N ASP A 363 1.05 30.93 2.51
CA ASP A 363 0.72 32.02 1.59
C ASP A 363 -0.56 32.79 1.98
N SER A 364 -1.27 32.36 3.02
CA SER A 364 -2.54 32.97 3.44
C SER A 364 -2.33 34.33 4.12
N SER A 365 -3.18 35.31 3.76
CA SER A 365 -3.20 36.65 4.37
C SER A 365 -3.61 36.65 5.85
N CYS A 366 -4.31 35.59 6.30
CA CYS A 366 -4.67 35.41 7.70
C CYS A 366 -3.46 34.99 8.54
N GLN A 367 -3.02 35.87 9.44
CA GLN A 367 -1.85 35.64 10.32
C GLN A 367 -1.97 34.39 11.20
N TRP A 368 -3.19 34.04 11.63
CA TRP A 368 -3.40 32.83 12.46
C TRP A 368 -3.11 31.55 11.67
N LEU A 369 -3.60 31.47 10.43
CA LEU A 369 -3.39 30.32 9.54
C LEU A 369 -1.93 30.20 9.14
N ASN A 370 -1.29 31.32 8.81
CA ASN A 370 0.14 31.37 8.49
C ASN A 370 1.00 30.86 9.66
N LYS A 371 0.73 31.31 10.90
CA LYS A 371 1.48 30.86 12.08
C LYS A 371 1.33 29.37 12.39
N HIS A 372 0.17 28.79 12.10
CA HIS A 372 -0.14 27.38 12.38
C HIS A 372 -0.01 26.46 11.15
N SER A 373 0.56 26.94 10.05
CA SER A 373 0.63 26.21 8.77
C SER A 373 1.26 24.82 8.91
N LYS A 374 2.38 24.71 9.64
CA LYS A 374 3.07 23.44 9.91
C LYS A 374 2.20 22.46 10.69
N THR A 375 1.50 22.94 11.71
CA THR A 375 0.59 22.12 12.52
C THR A 375 -0.57 21.60 11.66
N LEU A 376 -1.12 22.44 10.79
CA LEU A 376 -2.19 22.07 9.85
C LEU A 376 -1.70 21.03 8.84
N GLY A 377 -0.50 21.16 8.29
CA GLY A 377 0.10 20.16 7.41
C GLY A 377 0.30 18.79 8.08
N ILE A 378 0.80 18.77 9.32
CA ILE A 378 0.94 17.55 10.12
C ILE A 378 -0.42 16.92 10.39
N PHE A 379 -1.41 17.73 10.77
CA PHE A 379 -2.77 17.27 11.01
C PHE A 379 -3.36 16.62 9.74
N THR A 380 -3.24 17.27 8.58
CA THR A 380 -3.67 16.70 7.30
C THR A 380 -3.02 15.34 7.04
N ASN A 381 -1.71 15.21 7.21
CA ASN A 381 -1.02 13.93 7.03
C ASN A 381 -1.53 12.83 7.97
N ILE A 382 -1.84 13.17 9.24
CA ILE A 382 -2.44 12.21 10.19
C ILE A 382 -3.81 11.74 9.69
N PHE A 383 -4.68 12.65 9.24
CA PHE A 383 -6.00 12.28 8.73
C PHE A 383 -5.93 11.43 7.46
N VAL A 384 -5.03 11.77 6.55
CA VAL A 384 -4.79 10.96 5.33
C VAL A 384 -4.35 9.55 5.72
N VAL A 385 -3.36 9.40 6.60
CA VAL A 385 -2.88 8.08 7.05
C VAL A 385 -3.98 7.29 7.76
N LEU A 386 -4.78 7.93 8.61
CA LEU A 386 -5.90 7.27 9.29
C LEU A 386 -6.98 6.80 8.30
N ALA A 387 -7.31 7.62 7.29
CA ALA A 387 -8.25 7.26 6.24
C ALA A 387 -7.75 6.04 5.44
N GLU A 388 -6.49 6.07 4.99
CA GLU A 388 -5.87 4.97 4.24
C GLU A 388 -5.81 3.66 5.05
N CYS A 389 -5.48 3.75 6.34
CA CYS A 389 -5.55 2.60 7.24
C CYS A 389 -6.99 2.03 7.33
N GLY A 390 -8.00 2.90 7.41
CA GLY A 390 -9.42 2.52 7.44
C GLY A 390 -9.88 1.81 6.16
N TYR A 391 -9.45 2.28 5.00
CA TYR A 391 -9.73 1.65 3.71
C TYR A 391 -9.11 0.25 3.63
N CYS A 392 -7.87 0.11 4.09
CA CYS A 392 -7.16 -1.17 4.15
C CYS A 392 -7.84 -2.20 5.07
N VAL A 393 -8.36 -1.76 6.23
CA VAL A 393 -9.19 -2.61 7.12
C VAL A 393 -10.47 -3.07 6.40
N THR A 394 -11.08 -2.19 5.62
CA THR A 394 -12.28 -2.50 4.84
C THR A 394 -11.99 -3.53 3.75
N PHE A 395 -10.84 -3.42 3.07
CA PHE A 395 -10.41 -4.40 2.07
C PHE A 395 -10.25 -5.80 2.68
N PHE A 396 -9.58 -5.92 3.84
CA PHE A 396 -9.49 -7.19 4.55
C PHE A 396 -10.86 -7.76 4.93
N THR A 397 -11.77 -6.89 5.39
CA THR A 397 -13.13 -7.30 5.74
C THR A 397 -13.89 -7.79 4.52
N PHE A 398 -13.75 -7.11 3.38
CA PHE A 398 -14.36 -7.49 2.12
C PHE A 398 -13.86 -8.85 1.65
N VAL A 399 -12.53 -9.01 1.57
CA VAL A 399 -11.87 -10.25 1.15
C VAL A 399 -12.27 -11.40 2.06
N SER A 400 -12.19 -11.22 3.39
CA SER A 400 -12.57 -12.25 4.35
C SER A 400 -14.01 -12.72 4.19
N LYS A 401 -14.97 -11.82 3.96
CA LYS A 401 -16.38 -12.20 3.75
C LYS A 401 -16.58 -12.99 2.46
N HIS A 402 -15.90 -12.58 1.38
CA HIS A 402 -16.01 -13.28 0.10
C HIS A 402 -15.39 -14.68 0.16
N PHE A 403 -14.22 -14.83 0.79
CA PHE A 403 -13.59 -16.14 0.96
C PHE A 403 -14.44 -17.11 1.80
N THR A 404 -15.20 -16.63 2.78
CA THR A 404 -16.11 -17.49 3.56
C THR A 404 -17.31 -17.99 2.76
N GLU A 405 -17.84 -17.20 1.82
CA GLU A 405 -19.00 -17.59 0.98
C GLU A 405 -18.58 -18.40 -0.27
N VAL A 406 -17.29 -18.47 -0.58
CA VAL A 406 -16.77 -19.20 -1.74
C VAL A 406 -16.59 -20.68 -1.33
N ASN A 407 -17.61 -21.49 -1.58
CA ASN A 407 -17.60 -22.94 -1.42
C ASN A 407 -16.92 -23.65 -2.61
N ILE A 408 -15.71 -23.24 -2.96
CA ILE A 408 -14.95 -23.97 -3.98
C ILE A 408 -14.26 -25.12 -3.25
N PHE A 409 -14.71 -26.36 -3.54
CA PHE A 409 -14.22 -27.66 -3.07
C PHE A 409 -14.90 -28.33 -1.85
N ILE A 410 -16.22 -28.16 -1.64
CA ILE A 410 -17.00 -29.16 -0.86
C ILE A 410 -18.18 -29.66 -1.69
#